data_AF-A0A529NBC5-F1
#
_entry.id   AF-A0A529NBC5-F1
#
_cell.length_a   1.000
_cell.length_b   1.000
_cell.length_c   1.000
_cell.angle_alpha   90.00
_cell.angle_beta   90.00
_cell.angle_gamma   90.00
#
_symmetry.space_group_name_H-M   'P 1'
#
loop_
_entity.id
_entity.type
_entity.pdbx_description
1 polymer ?
#
loop_
_entity_poly.entity_id
_entity_poly.type
_entity_poly.pdbx_seq_one_letter_code
_entity_poly.pdbx_strand_id
1 'polypeptide(L)'
;ITSAAISFPPPQRHDDGYGKWAGYDHPVSLPVTFMLSAADQPAVIVADVFLGICETICIPVQTRLSLDPASDADNVKDTAQVQGAFAALPAPSRPDFGVNVLPGDHETLVVEASFPGDPQAADFFVAGERDYMFGAPMRSEKDGKLVFTVPILDRPST
;
A
#
# COMPACT_ATOMS: atom_id res chain seq x y z
N ILE A 1 12.04 -20.41 -2.21
CA ILE A 1 11.00 -19.35 -2.05
C ILE A 1 9.94 -19.60 -3.11
N THR A 2 8.66 -19.69 -2.73
CA THR A 2 7.53 -19.95 -3.63
C THR A 2 6.70 -18.71 -3.92
N SER A 3 6.67 -17.75 -2.99
CA SER A 3 6.07 -16.43 -3.19
C SER A 3 6.69 -15.39 -2.26
N ALA A 4 6.49 -14.13 -2.59
CA ALA A 4 6.82 -12.98 -1.75
C ALA A 4 5.63 -12.01 -1.77
N ALA A 5 5.28 -11.45 -0.60
CA ALA A 5 4.24 -10.46 -0.44
C ALA A 5 4.81 -9.23 0.26
N ILE A 6 4.72 -8.07 -0.40
CA ILE A 6 5.13 -6.78 0.16
C ILE A 6 3.89 -6.14 0.80
N SER A 7 4.02 -5.66 2.03
CA SER A 7 2.98 -4.86 2.69
C SER A 7 3.39 -3.40 2.78
N PHE A 8 2.40 -2.51 2.73
CA PHE A 8 2.61 -1.07 2.63
C PHE A 8 2.03 -0.38 3.86
N PRO A 9 2.83 0.42 4.60
CA PRO A 9 2.30 1.38 5.56
C PRO A 9 1.32 2.37 4.88
N PRO A 10 0.47 3.07 5.65
CA PRO A 10 -0.41 4.08 5.08
C PRO A 10 0.40 5.13 4.28
N PRO A 11 0.09 5.36 2.99
CA PRO A 11 0.74 6.40 2.22
C PRO A 11 0.17 7.79 2.57
N GLN A 12 0.84 8.82 2.07
CA GLN A 12 0.32 10.19 2.03
C GLN A 12 -0.09 10.54 0.61
N ARG A 13 -1.05 11.47 0.50
CA ARG A 13 -1.41 12.08 -0.77
C ARG A 13 -0.54 13.29 -1.03
N HIS A 14 0.02 13.33 -2.23
CA HIS A 14 0.85 14.41 -2.73
C HIS A 14 0.20 15.02 -3.96
N ASP A 15 0.40 16.33 -4.14
CA ASP A 15 -0.07 17.10 -5.29
C ASP A 15 1.06 18.04 -5.70
N ASP A 16 1.65 17.78 -6.88
CA ASP A 16 2.75 18.56 -7.43
C ASP A 16 2.27 19.62 -8.45
N GLY A 17 0.96 19.82 -8.57
CA GLY A 17 0.32 20.71 -9.54
C GLY A 17 0.14 20.09 -10.93
N TYR A 18 0.80 18.98 -11.25
CA TYR A 18 0.62 18.21 -12.47
C TYR A 18 -0.28 16.99 -12.25
N GLY A 19 -0.20 16.38 -11.07
CA GLY A 19 -1.01 15.23 -10.71
C GLY A 19 -1.05 14.98 -9.21
N LYS A 20 -2.02 14.14 -8.82
CA LYS A 20 -2.13 13.62 -7.46
C LYS A 20 -1.64 12.19 -7.41
N TRP A 21 -0.78 11.88 -6.46
CA TRP A 21 -0.23 10.53 -6.27
C TRP A 21 -0.17 10.14 -4.80
N ALA A 22 -0.02 8.84 -4.55
CA ALA A 22 0.13 8.28 -3.22
C ALA A 22 1.57 7.78 -3.02
N GLY A 23 2.20 8.19 -1.93
CA GLY A 23 3.54 7.72 -1.58
C GLY A 23 4.05 8.30 -0.27
N TYR A 24 5.36 8.33 -0.09
CA TYR A 24 6.00 8.63 1.18
C TYR A 24 7.04 9.74 0.98
N ASP A 25 7.01 10.78 1.82
CA ASP A 25 7.97 11.89 1.83
C ASP A 25 9.09 11.72 2.88
N HIS A 26 9.05 10.61 3.63
CA HIS A 26 9.99 10.27 4.67
C HIS A 26 10.49 8.82 4.53
N PRO A 27 11.59 8.44 5.21
CA PRO A 27 12.04 7.05 5.23
C PRO A 27 10.90 6.10 5.66
N VAL A 28 10.74 5.01 4.92
CA VAL A 28 9.69 4.01 5.15
C VAL A 28 10.29 2.60 5.19
N SER A 29 9.75 1.74 6.05
CA SER A 29 10.05 0.32 6.07
C SER A 29 8.94 -0.45 5.38
N LEU A 30 9.29 -1.22 4.34
CA LEU A 30 8.36 -2.06 3.58
C LEU A 30 8.58 -3.52 3.97
N PRO A 31 7.78 -4.08 4.90
CA PRO A 31 7.94 -5.47 5.30
C PRO A 31 7.56 -6.42 4.16
N VAL A 32 8.36 -7.47 3.99
CA VAL A 32 8.16 -8.50 2.96
C VAL A 32 8.05 -9.86 3.63
N THR A 33 6.98 -10.59 3.33
CA THR A 33 6.78 -11.98 3.77
C THR A 33 7.15 -12.91 2.63
N PHE A 34 8.10 -13.81 2.88
CA PHE A 34 8.51 -14.84 1.92
C PHE A 34 7.93 -16.19 2.33
N MET A 35 7.33 -16.90 1.37
CA MET A 35 6.96 -18.31 1.55
C MET A 35 8.13 -19.20 1.12
N LEU A 36 8.57 -20.09 2.00
CA LEU A 36 9.61 -21.07 1.69
C LEU A 36 8.99 -22.31 1.04
N SER A 37 9.76 -22.96 0.16
CA SER A 37 9.37 -24.23 -0.47
C SER A 37 9.45 -25.41 0.51
N ALA A 38 10.29 -25.31 1.53
CA ALA A 38 10.42 -26.23 2.64
C ALA A 38 10.99 -25.49 3.86
N ALA A 39 10.58 -25.86 5.07
CA ALA A 39 10.96 -25.18 6.30
C ALA A 39 12.47 -25.25 6.61
N ASP A 40 13.14 -26.36 6.24
CA ASP A 40 14.52 -26.64 6.63
C ASP A 40 15.55 -26.39 5.52
N GLN A 41 15.14 -25.72 4.42
CA GLN A 41 16.08 -25.38 3.34
C GLN A 41 16.67 -23.99 3.56
N PRO A 42 18.00 -23.83 3.52
CA PRO A 42 18.64 -22.51 3.49
C PRO A 42 18.05 -21.68 2.35
N ALA A 43 17.52 -20.51 2.67
CA ALA A 43 16.91 -19.63 1.70
C ALA A 43 17.68 -18.31 1.66
N VAL A 44 18.72 -18.26 0.82
CA VAL A 44 19.31 -16.98 0.44
C VAL A 44 18.26 -16.22 -0.37
N ILE A 45 17.86 -15.08 0.15
CA ILE A 45 16.94 -14.16 -0.50
C ILE A 45 17.77 -13.27 -1.40
N VAL A 46 17.51 -13.32 -2.71
CA VAL A 46 18.04 -12.37 -3.68
C VAL A 46 16.88 -11.59 -4.25
N ALA A 47 16.89 -10.27 -4.07
CA ALA A 47 15.83 -9.37 -4.49
C ALA A 47 16.38 -8.33 -5.45
N ASP A 48 15.85 -8.29 -6.68
CA ASP A 48 16.02 -7.18 -7.60
C ASP A 48 14.93 -6.14 -7.29
N VAL A 49 15.36 -4.97 -6.85
CA VAL A 49 14.48 -3.90 -6.34
C VAL A 49 14.50 -2.74 -7.33
N PHE A 50 13.30 -2.30 -7.72
CA PHE A 50 13.07 -1.11 -8.53
C PHE A 50 12.21 -0.13 -7.74
N LEU A 51 12.71 1.09 -7.54
CA LEU A 51 12.02 2.15 -6.82
C LEU A 51 11.87 3.36 -7.72
N GLY A 52 10.65 3.88 -7.86
CA GLY A 52 10.44 5.22 -8.40
C GLY A 52 10.60 6.24 -7.28
N ILE A 53 11.61 7.11 -7.37
CA ILE A 53 11.78 8.25 -6.46
C ILE A 53 11.34 9.50 -7.21
N CYS A 54 10.28 10.16 -6.74
CA CYS A 54 9.68 11.30 -7.42
C CYS A 54 9.98 12.60 -6.66
N GLU A 55 10.46 13.61 -7.39
CA GLU A 55 10.49 15.02 -6.95
C GLU A 55 9.69 15.83 -7.99
N THR A 56 10.37 16.40 -8.99
CA THR A 56 9.73 16.99 -10.19
C THR A 56 9.52 15.95 -11.28
N ILE A 57 10.40 14.94 -11.32
CA ILE A 57 10.34 13.79 -12.22
C ILE A 57 10.57 12.52 -11.41
N CYS A 58 10.02 11.40 -11.87
CA CYS A 58 10.25 10.11 -11.23
C CYS A 58 11.52 9.45 -11.78
N ILE A 59 12.53 9.31 -10.93
CA ILE A 59 13.80 8.65 -11.25
C ILE A 59 13.74 7.18 -10.85
N PRO A 60 13.96 6.24 -11.79
CA PRO A 60 14.04 4.83 -11.46
C PRO A 60 15.38 4.51 -10.79
N VAL A 61 15.34 4.04 -9.55
CA VAL A 61 16.48 3.48 -8.83
C VAL A 61 16.38 1.96 -8.86
N GLN A 62 17.47 1.31 -9.27
CA GLN A 62 17.59 -0.13 -9.30
C GLN A 62 18.70 -0.60 -8.36
N THR A 63 18.43 -1.63 -7.58
CA THR A 63 19.44 -2.26 -6.74
C THR A 63 19.18 -3.76 -6.61
N ARG A 64 20.23 -4.52 -6.31
CA ARG A 64 20.12 -5.94 -6.02
C ARG A 64 20.56 -6.18 -4.59
N LEU A 65 19.67 -6.75 -3.80
CA LEU A 65 19.90 -7.11 -2.41
C LEU A 65 20.08 -8.61 -2.30
N SER A 66 20.98 -9.04 -1.42
CA SER A 66 21.20 -10.45 -1.09
C SER A 66 21.27 -10.58 0.43
N LEU A 67 20.44 -11.45 1.00
CA LEU A 67 20.34 -11.68 2.43
C LEU A 67 20.27 -13.19 2.67
N ASP A 68 21.08 -13.69 3.60
CA ASP A 68 20.89 -15.00 4.21
C ASP A 68 20.27 -14.81 5.60
N PRO A 69 18.98 -15.08 5.80
CA PRO A 69 18.33 -14.91 7.10
C PRO A 69 18.93 -15.77 8.21
N ALA A 70 19.61 -16.88 7.86
CA ALA A 70 20.24 -17.76 8.83
C ALA A 70 21.60 -17.24 9.32
N SER A 71 22.21 -16.28 8.62
CA SER A 71 23.55 -15.77 8.94
C SER A 71 23.65 -15.10 10.31
N ASP A 72 22.58 -14.49 10.79
CA ASP A 72 22.48 -13.85 12.11
C ASP A 72 21.01 -13.86 12.61
N ALA A 73 20.39 -15.04 12.59
CA ALA A 73 18.95 -15.20 12.81
C ALA A 73 18.45 -14.69 14.18
N ASP A 74 19.31 -14.68 15.20
CA ASP A 74 18.98 -14.27 16.57
C ASP A 74 19.28 -12.78 16.84
N ASN A 75 19.55 -11.99 15.79
CA ASN A 75 19.83 -10.57 15.93
C ASN A 75 18.60 -9.81 16.44
N VAL A 76 18.72 -9.32 17.68
CA VAL A 76 17.66 -8.59 18.37
C VAL A 76 17.30 -7.26 17.71
N LYS A 77 18.25 -6.60 17.03
CA LYS A 77 18.01 -5.32 16.33
C LYS A 77 17.20 -5.57 15.07
N ASP A 78 17.57 -6.58 14.29
CA ASP A 78 16.86 -6.95 13.06
C ASP A 78 15.44 -7.39 13.40
N THR A 79 15.27 -8.20 14.45
CA THR A 79 13.96 -8.59 14.97
C THR A 79 13.11 -7.36 15.32
N ALA A 80 13.67 -6.38 16.05
CA ALA A 80 12.95 -5.17 16.42
C ALA A 80 12.59 -4.29 15.21
N GLN A 81 13.48 -4.20 14.20
CA GLN A 81 13.20 -3.46 12.96
C GLN A 81 12.06 -4.09 12.16
N VAL A 82 12.08 -5.42 11.99
CA VAL A 82 11.02 -6.15 11.28
C VAL A 82 9.69 -6.00 12.03
N GLN A 83 9.68 -6.17 13.35
CA GLN A 83 8.47 -5.97 14.16
C GLN A 83 7.93 -4.54 14.06
N GLY A 84 8.81 -3.53 14.09
CA GLY A 84 8.43 -2.14 13.91
C GLY A 84 7.80 -1.87 12.54
N ALA A 85 8.34 -2.46 11.48
CA ALA A 85 7.79 -2.34 10.13
C ALA A 85 6.38 -2.94 10.02
N PHE A 86 6.15 -4.13 10.60
CA PHE A 86 4.81 -4.74 10.64
C PHE A 86 3.84 -3.97 11.53
N ALA A 87 4.31 -3.38 12.63
CA ALA A 87 3.48 -2.56 13.53
C ALA A 87 3.03 -1.22 12.90
N ALA A 88 3.75 -0.73 11.88
CA ALA A 88 3.40 0.47 11.13
C ALA A 88 2.35 0.24 10.03
N LEU A 89 1.94 -1.01 9.79
CA LEU A 89 0.92 -1.32 8.78
C LEU A 89 -0.47 -0.83 9.19
N PRO A 90 -1.36 -0.56 8.22
CA PRO A 90 -2.75 -0.24 8.53
C PRO A 90 -3.40 -1.36 9.34
N ALA A 91 -4.20 -0.97 10.35
CA ALA A 91 -5.00 -1.94 11.08
C ALA A 91 -6.05 -2.58 10.15
N PRO A 92 -6.44 -3.84 10.40
CA PRO A 92 -7.52 -4.46 9.64
C PRO A 92 -8.84 -3.71 9.83
N SER A 93 -9.75 -3.93 8.89
CA SER A 93 -11.13 -3.42 8.96
C SER A 93 -11.82 -3.85 10.25
N ARG A 94 -12.62 -2.95 10.82
CA ARG A 94 -13.40 -3.08 12.06
C ARG A 94 -14.77 -2.44 11.87
N PRO A 95 -15.77 -2.73 12.72
CA PRO A 95 -17.12 -2.15 12.57
C PRO A 95 -17.16 -0.62 12.49
N ASP A 96 -16.22 0.06 13.14
CA ASP A 96 -16.07 1.51 13.14
C ASP A 96 -14.95 2.03 12.24
N PHE A 97 -14.25 1.16 11.50
CA PHE A 97 -13.15 1.51 10.61
C PHE A 97 -13.14 0.62 9.35
N GLY A 98 -13.60 1.15 8.22
CA GLY A 98 -13.68 0.41 6.96
C GLY A 98 -14.44 1.16 5.87
N VAL A 99 -14.67 0.48 4.75
CA VAL A 99 -15.42 1.01 3.61
C VAL A 99 -16.54 0.06 3.20
N ASN A 100 -17.68 0.63 2.83
CA ASN A 100 -18.79 -0.07 2.19
C ASN A 100 -18.88 0.37 0.74
N VAL A 101 -18.81 -0.58 -0.20
CA VAL A 101 -18.98 -0.29 -1.62
C VAL A 101 -20.45 0.02 -1.89
N LEU A 102 -20.72 1.18 -2.47
CA LEU A 102 -22.05 1.61 -2.90
C LEU A 102 -22.28 1.24 -4.37
N PRO A 103 -23.54 1.22 -4.84
CA PRO A 103 -23.82 1.10 -6.27
C PRO A 103 -23.10 2.21 -7.06
N GLY A 104 -22.14 1.80 -7.88
CA GLY A 104 -21.44 2.66 -8.84
C GLY A 104 -21.91 2.38 -10.26
N ASP A 105 -21.11 2.78 -11.23
CA ASP A 105 -21.35 2.58 -12.66
C ASP A 105 -20.10 2.03 -13.39
N HIS A 106 -20.09 2.12 -14.72
CA HIS A 106 -18.95 1.68 -15.51
C HIS A 106 -17.73 2.62 -15.41
N GLU A 107 -17.91 3.83 -14.91
CA GLU A 107 -16.90 4.90 -14.89
C GLU A 107 -16.38 5.17 -13.48
N THR A 108 -17.11 4.79 -12.44
CA THR A 108 -16.82 5.17 -11.06
C THR A 108 -17.02 4.03 -10.05
N LEU A 109 -16.07 3.91 -9.12
CA LEU A 109 -16.22 3.18 -7.87
C LEU A 109 -16.67 4.17 -6.79
N VAL A 110 -17.77 3.87 -6.10
CA VAL A 110 -18.27 4.71 -5.01
C VAL A 110 -18.18 3.93 -3.70
N VAL A 111 -17.58 4.53 -2.67
CA VAL A 111 -17.48 3.93 -1.34
C VAL A 111 -17.95 4.89 -0.26
N GLU A 112 -18.66 4.36 0.72
CA GLU A 112 -18.95 5.02 1.99
C GLU A 112 -17.88 4.62 3.01
N ALA A 113 -17.22 5.58 3.64
CA ALA A 113 -16.19 5.34 4.65
C ALA A 113 -16.75 5.48 6.06
N SER A 114 -16.37 4.56 6.95
CA SER A 114 -16.60 4.61 8.39
C SER A 114 -15.24 4.61 9.09
N PHE A 115 -14.99 5.55 10.00
CA PHE A 115 -13.75 5.64 10.76
C PHE A 115 -14.00 6.49 12.02
N PRO A 116 -13.25 6.27 13.11
CA PRO A 116 -13.31 7.14 14.28
C PRO A 116 -12.57 8.45 14.03
N GLY A 117 -13.02 9.53 14.67
CA GLY A 117 -12.31 10.82 14.68
C GLY A 117 -12.88 11.84 13.72
N ASP A 118 -12.04 12.82 13.34
CA ASP A 118 -12.44 13.96 12.53
C ASP A 118 -12.63 13.54 11.05
N PRO A 119 -13.84 13.71 10.48
CA PRO A 119 -14.06 13.47 9.07
C PRO A 119 -13.11 14.26 8.18
N GLN A 120 -12.71 15.49 8.53
CA GLN A 120 -11.85 16.33 7.70
C GLN A 120 -10.43 15.79 7.57
N ALA A 121 -9.96 14.99 8.53
CA ALA A 121 -8.63 14.38 8.50
C ALA A 121 -8.57 13.06 7.70
N ALA A 122 -9.72 12.53 7.26
CA ALA A 122 -9.76 11.27 6.54
C ALA A 122 -9.36 11.42 5.07
N ASP A 123 -8.52 10.49 4.63
CA ASP A 123 -8.14 10.29 3.24
C ASP A 123 -8.42 8.84 2.81
N PHE A 124 -8.59 8.60 1.51
CA PHE A 124 -8.90 7.28 0.96
C PHE A 124 -7.94 6.91 -0.16
N PHE A 125 -7.27 5.77 0.00
CA PHE A 125 -6.33 5.25 -0.99
C PHE A 125 -6.86 3.92 -1.53
N VAL A 126 -6.72 3.72 -2.84
CA VAL A 126 -7.18 2.53 -3.53
C VAL A 126 -6.06 2.03 -4.44
N ALA A 127 -5.78 0.74 -4.35
CA ALA A 127 -4.86 0.04 -5.25
C ALA A 127 -5.69 -0.73 -6.28
N GLY A 128 -5.33 -0.60 -7.55
CA GLY A 128 -5.87 -1.44 -8.61
C GLY A 128 -5.20 -2.80 -8.60
N GLU A 129 -6.00 -3.88 -8.63
CA GLU A 129 -5.51 -5.23 -8.91
C GLU A 129 -5.94 -5.67 -10.31
N ARG A 130 -5.22 -6.62 -10.91
CA ARG A 130 -5.57 -7.24 -12.20
C ARG A 130 -5.84 -6.18 -13.28
N ASP A 131 -4.90 -5.28 -13.50
CA ASP A 131 -4.97 -4.24 -14.54
C ASP A 131 -6.10 -3.21 -14.40
N TYR A 132 -6.79 -3.15 -13.26
CA TYR A 132 -7.60 -1.97 -12.96
C TYR A 132 -6.71 -0.75 -12.75
N MET A 133 -7.10 0.37 -13.36
CA MET A 133 -6.50 1.68 -13.09
C MET A 133 -7.55 2.62 -12.51
N PHE A 134 -7.23 3.20 -11.35
CA PHE A 134 -8.10 4.15 -10.66
C PHE A 134 -7.50 5.55 -10.68
N GLY A 135 -8.37 6.55 -10.82
CA GLY A 135 -8.01 7.95 -10.65
C GLY A 135 -7.96 8.37 -9.17
N ALA A 136 -7.63 9.63 -8.93
CA ALA A 136 -7.62 10.17 -7.57
C ALA A 136 -9.04 10.18 -6.98
N PRO A 137 -9.25 9.61 -5.77
CA PRO A 137 -10.53 9.66 -5.09
C PRO A 137 -10.99 11.08 -4.82
N MET A 138 -12.26 11.35 -5.11
CA MET A 138 -12.93 12.60 -4.81
C MET A 138 -13.79 12.44 -3.56
N ARG A 139 -13.60 13.35 -2.61
CA ARG A 139 -14.35 13.38 -1.36
C ARG A 139 -15.69 14.11 -1.54
N SER A 140 -16.73 13.57 -0.93
CA SER A 140 -18.05 14.20 -0.81
C SER A 140 -18.71 13.78 0.51
N GLU A 141 -19.77 14.48 0.91
CA GLU A 141 -20.59 14.11 2.05
C GLU A 141 -22.02 13.87 1.59
N LYS A 142 -22.62 12.77 2.07
CA LYS A 142 -24.01 12.41 1.76
C LYS A 142 -24.68 11.88 3.01
N ASP A 143 -25.82 12.46 3.38
CA ASP A 143 -26.60 12.07 4.56
C ASP A 143 -25.78 12.02 5.86
N GLY A 144 -24.83 12.95 6.02
CA GLY A 144 -23.93 13.02 7.17
C GLY A 144 -22.80 11.97 7.18
N LYS A 145 -22.59 11.26 6.06
CA LYS A 145 -21.55 10.25 5.90
C LYS A 145 -20.52 10.66 4.86
N LEU A 146 -19.28 10.24 5.08
CA LEU A 146 -18.19 10.49 4.15
C LEU A 146 -18.23 9.50 2.99
N VAL A 147 -18.26 10.02 1.76
CA VAL A 147 -18.33 9.23 0.52
C VAL A 147 -17.15 9.60 -0.37
N PHE A 148 -16.44 8.60 -0.88
CA PHE A 148 -15.40 8.75 -1.89
C PHE A 148 -15.87 8.20 -3.23
N THR A 149 -15.76 9.01 -4.27
CA THR A 149 -15.97 8.61 -5.67
C THR A 149 -14.63 8.51 -6.37
N VAL A 150 -14.32 7.35 -6.93
CA VAL A 150 -13.05 7.04 -7.58
C VAL A 150 -13.29 6.81 -9.07
N PRO A 151 -12.68 7.60 -9.97
CA PRO A 151 -12.72 7.34 -11.40
C PRO A 151 -12.07 5.98 -11.73
N ILE A 152 -12.67 5.22 -12.64
CA ILE A 152 -12.11 4.00 -13.22
C ILE A 152 -11.51 4.41 -14.57
N LEU A 153 -10.19 4.50 -14.62
CA LEU A 153 -9.46 4.94 -15.81
C LEU A 153 -9.26 3.79 -16.80
N ASP A 154 -9.08 2.57 -16.29
CA ASP A 154 -8.95 1.37 -17.11
C ASP A 154 -9.48 0.14 -16.36
N ARG A 155 -9.86 -0.89 -17.13
CA ARG A 155 -10.41 -2.16 -16.63
C ARG A 155 -9.65 -3.34 -17.25
N PRO A 156 -9.49 -4.45 -16.52
CA PRO A 156 -8.97 -5.68 -17.11
C PRO A 156 -9.76 -6.06 -18.37
N SER A 157 -9.01 -6.42 -19.40
CA SER A 157 -9.58 -7.05 -20.59
C SER A 157 -10.22 -8.38 -20.15
N THR A 158 -11.51 -8.56 -20.44
CA THR A 158 -12.22 -9.83 -20.20
C THR A 158 -11.65 -10.97 -21.02
#